data_AF-A0A3G9IT75-F1
#
_entry.id   AF-A0A3G9IT75-F1
#
_cell.length_a   1.000
_cell.length_b   1.000
_cell.length_c   1.000
_cell.angle_alpha   90.00
_cell.angle_beta   90.00
_cell.angle_gamma   90.00
#
_symmetry.space_group_name_H-M   'P 1'
#
loop_
_entity.id
_entity.type
_entity.pdbx_description
1 polymer ?
#
loop_
_entity_poly.entity_id
_entity_poly.type
_entity_poly.pdbx_seq_one_letter_code
_entity_poly.pdbx_strand_id
1 'polypeptide(L)'
;MNQYKLSDIAIQIAIHSFLKETKQSDEHMKQTLAYLYKTIDIIGTNNSALRNPLNLDESVFYFRDRENPLTGQEIITGDYLIFDYIGHNGDMFIKQFNSIDELEEEITGSGGITNTFTTYQIAIVMGKVRHYNITFTNGNDGQEYNFVKDVHDALPEYNYEEEIITNVKIHWLD
;
A
#
# COMPACT_ATOMS: atom_id res chain seq x y z
N MET A 1 3.10 11.77 -17.22
CA MET A 1 3.05 10.47 -16.55
C MET A 1 4.28 9.67 -16.91
N ASN A 2 5.06 9.33 -15.89
CA ASN A 2 6.31 8.61 -16.03
C ASN A 2 6.10 7.10 -16.14
N GLN A 3 7.16 6.41 -16.57
CA GLN A 3 7.21 4.97 -16.75
C GLN A 3 8.37 4.36 -15.99
N TYR A 4 8.13 3.21 -15.36
CA TYR A 4 9.09 2.52 -14.51
C TYR A 4 9.06 1.03 -14.81
N LYS A 5 10.20 0.35 -14.67
CA LYS A 5 10.21 -1.11 -14.66
C LYS A 5 9.57 -1.60 -13.37
N LEU A 6 8.71 -2.61 -13.45
CA LEU A 6 8.11 -3.23 -12.28
C LEU A 6 9.19 -3.74 -11.31
N SER A 7 10.32 -4.25 -11.81
CA SER A 7 11.43 -4.69 -10.95
C SER A 7 11.93 -3.60 -10.00
N ASP A 8 12.02 -2.37 -10.47
CA ASP A 8 12.55 -1.25 -9.69
C ASP A 8 11.57 -0.83 -8.60
N ILE A 9 10.27 -0.95 -8.89
CA ILE A 9 9.19 -0.72 -7.92
C ILE A 9 9.12 -1.86 -6.91
N ALA A 10 9.18 -3.11 -7.36
CA ALA A 10 9.07 -4.30 -6.51
C ALA A 10 10.25 -4.42 -5.52
N ILE A 11 11.47 -4.03 -5.92
CA ILE A 11 12.62 -3.96 -5.01
C ILE A 11 12.35 -2.97 -3.87
N GLN A 12 11.83 -1.78 -4.19
CA GLN A 12 11.50 -0.79 -3.18
C GLN A 12 10.40 -1.30 -2.24
N ILE A 13 9.34 -1.91 -2.78
CA ILE A 13 8.28 -2.54 -1.98
C ILE A 13 8.90 -3.58 -1.04
N ALA A 14 9.71 -4.50 -1.55
CA ALA A 14 10.34 -5.56 -0.77
C ALA A 14 11.15 -5.00 0.42
N ILE A 15 11.98 -3.98 0.17
CA ILE A 15 12.80 -3.31 1.21
C ILE A 15 11.92 -2.64 2.27
N HIS A 16 10.86 -1.96 1.85
CA HIS A 16 10.03 -1.14 2.74
C HIS A 16 8.86 -1.89 3.40
N SER A 17 8.70 -3.19 3.15
CA SER A 17 7.65 -4.03 3.76
C SER A 17 8.19 -5.32 4.39
N PHE A 18 8.60 -6.29 3.56
CA PHE A 18 8.90 -7.65 3.98
C PHE A 18 10.32 -7.82 4.53
N LEU A 19 11.25 -6.99 4.09
CA LEU A 19 12.69 -7.18 4.32
C LEU A 19 13.29 -6.20 5.35
N LYS A 20 12.56 -5.93 6.45
CA LYS A 20 12.87 -4.91 7.48
C LYS A 20 14.25 -4.99 8.19
N GLU A 21 15.17 -5.88 7.81
CA GLU A 21 16.46 -6.09 8.51
C GLU A 21 17.74 -5.75 7.70
N THR A 22 18.81 -5.41 8.43
CA THR A 22 20.05 -4.76 7.95
C THR A 22 21.04 -5.65 7.19
N LYS A 23 20.75 -6.93 6.95
CA LYS A 23 21.52 -7.80 6.03
C LYS A 23 20.61 -8.77 5.31
N GLN A 24 20.04 -8.33 4.20
CA GLN A 24 19.27 -9.19 3.32
C GLN A 24 20.22 -9.99 2.43
N SER A 25 20.01 -11.30 2.36
CA SER A 25 20.68 -12.14 1.37
C SER A 25 20.03 -11.93 0.00
N ASP A 26 20.81 -12.10 -1.07
CA ASP A 26 20.28 -12.08 -2.44
C ASP A 26 19.14 -13.10 -2.62
N GLU A 27 19.19 -14.21 -1.88
CA GLU A 27 18.16 -15.25 -1.91
C GLU A 27 16.83 -14.78 -1.30
N HIS A 28 16.85 -14.05 -0.17
CA HIS A 28 15.62 -13.49 0.41
C HIS A 28 14.98 -12.46 -0.51
N MET A 29 15.79 -11.62 -1.17
CA MET A 29 15.30 -10.66 -2.16
C MET A 29 14.65 -11.41 -3.33
N LYS A 30 15.32 -12.43 -3.88
CA LYS A 30 14.80 -13.23 -4.99
C LYS A 30 13.47 -13.91 -4.65
N GLN A 31 13.36 -14.50 -3.46
CA GLN A 31 12.13 -15.15 -2.99
C GLN A 31 11.01 -14.12 -2.81
N THR A 32 11.30 -12.95 -2.24
CA THR A 32 10.32 -11.88 -2.05
C THR A 32 9.83 -11.34 -3.38
N LEU A 33 10.71 -11.10 -4.34
CA LEU A 33 10.33 -10.64 -5.68
C LEU A 33 9.47 -11.69 -6.40
N ALA A 34 9.84 -12.97 -6.33
CA ALA A 34 9.05 -14.05 -6.91
C ALA A 34 7.64 -14.12 -6.31
N TYR A 35 7.52 -13.92 -5.00
CA TYR A 35 6.25 -13.83 -4.31
C TYR A 35 5.43 -12.63 -4.80
N LEU A 36 6.01 -11.42 -4.80
CA LEU A 36 5.33 -10.21 -5.28
C LEU A 36 4.83 -10.35 -6.73
N TYR A 37 5.64 -10.91 -7.62
CA TYR A 37 5.25 -11.09 -9.02
C TYR A 37 4.15 -12.14 -9.21
N LYS A 38 4.02 -13.10 -8.30
CA LYS A 38 2.93 -14.08 -8.30
C LYS A 38 1.62 -13.48 -7.80
N THR A 39 1.68 -12.61 -6.80
CA THR A 39 0.50 -12.15 -6.06
C THR A 39 -0.03 -10.80 -6.50
N ILE A 40 0.82 -9.82 -6.81
CA ILE A 40 0.37 -8.44 -7.05
C ILE A 40 -0.60 -8.36 -8.25
N ASP A 41 -1.72 -7.67 -8.00
CA ASP A 41 -2.58 -7.13 -9.05
C ASP A 41 -2.26 -5.64 -9.27
N ILE A 42 -2.27 -5.18 -10.52
CA ILE A 42 -1.92 -3.81 -10.88
C ILE A 42 -3.17 -3.13 -11.44
N ILE A 43 -3.62 -2.09 -10.74
CA ILE A 43 -4.87 -1.38 -10.98
C ILE A 43 -4.57 0.05 -11.44
N GLY A 44 -5.11 0.43 -12.59
CA GLY A 44 -5.00 1.79 -13.10
C GLY A 44 -5.37 1.89 -14.55
N THR A 45 -5.91 3.03 -14.98
CA THR A 45 -6.30 3.28 -16.37
C THR A 45 -5.14 3.03 -17.34
N ASN A 46 -3.93 3.45 -16.97
CA ASN A 46 -2.73 3.32 -17.80
C ASN A 46 -1.99 1.99 -17.59
N ASN A 47 -2.47 1.14 -16.68
CA ASN A 47 -1.89 -0.16 -16.37
C ASN A 47 -2.89 -1.30 -16.55
N SER A 48 -4.01 -1.06 -17.24
CA SER A 48 -5.11 -2.03 -17.40
C SER A 48 -4.67 -3.37 -18.00
N ALA A 49 -3.66 -3.37 -18.88
CA ALA A 49 -3.07 -4.57 -19.45
C ALA A 49 -2.30 -5.44 -18.43
N LEU A 50 -1.95 -4.88 -17.27
CA LEU A 50 -1.24 -5.58 -16.18
C LEU A 50 -2.19 -6.11 -15.09
N ARG A 51 -3.50 -5.84 -15.20
CA ARG A 51 -4.51 -6.36 -14.29
C ARG A 51 -4.50 -7.89 -14.31
N ASN A 52 -4.64 -8.52 -13.15
CA ASN A 52 -4.88 -9.96 -13.06
C ASN A 52 -6.32 -10.28 -13.53
N PRO A 53 -6.50 -10.98 -14.66
CA PRO A 53 -7.84 -11.28 -15.16
C PRO A 53 -8.66 -12.14 -14.19
N LEU A 54 -8.01 -12.90 -13.29
CA LEU A 54 -8.70 -13.70 -12.27
C LEU A 54 -9.39 -12.84 -11.20
N ASN A 55 -8.95 -11.59 -11.01
CA ASN A 55 -9.57 -10.69 -10.04
C ASN A 55 -10.66 -9.79 -10.67
N LEU A 56 -11.05 -10.06 -11.93
CA LEU A 56 -12.15 -9.36 -12.63
C LEU A 56 -13.47 -10.14 -12.62
N ASP A 57 -13.46 -11.36 -12.11
CA ASP A 57 -14.62 -12.24 -12.03
C ASP A 57 -15.48 -11.87 -10.82
N GLU A 58 -16.62 -11.22 -11.07
CA GLU A 58 -17.54 -10.75 -10.04
C GLU A 58 -18.21 -11.88 -9.23
N SER A 59 -18.08 -13.14 -9.68
CA SER A 59 -18.59 -14.30 -8.94
C SER A 59 -17.64 -14.80 -7.85
N VAL A 60 -16.44 -14.24 -7.76
CA VAL A 60 -15.38 -14.66 -6.83
C VAL A 60 -15.09 -13.56 -5.82
N PHE A 61 -15.28 -13.87 -4.53
CA PHE A 61 -15.16 -12.92 -3.41
C PHE A 61 -13.84 -13.05 -2.62
N TYR A 62 -12.81 -13.61 -3.24
CA TYR A 62 -11.48 -13.73 -2.64
C TYR A 62 -10.41 -13.40 -3.68
N PHE A 63 -9.29 -12.85 -3.21
CA PHE A 63 -8.17 -12.50 -4.07
C PHE A 63 -7.46 -13.74 -4.60
N ARG A 64 -7.11 -13.73 -5.89
CA ARG A 64 -6.44 -14.84 -6.55
C ARG A 64 -5.05 -14.42 -6.99
N ASP A 65 -4.07 -15.26 -6.71
CA ASP A 65 -2.76 -15.17 -7.33
C ASP A 65 -2.87 -15.24 -8.86
N ARG A 66 -1.91 -14.64 -9.55
CA ARG A 66 -1.84 -14.72 -11.02
C ARG A 66 -1.55 -16.15 -11.44
N GLU A 67 -2.26 -16.68 -12.43
CA GLU A 67 -1.90 -17.97 -13.04
C GLU A 67 -0.48 -17.89 -13.61
N ASN A 68 -0.21 -16.82 -14.35
CA ASN A 68 1.10 -16.48 -14.91
C ASN A 68 1.71 -15.29 -14.14
N PRO A 69 2.77 -15.51 -13.35
CA PRO A 69 3.46 -14.44 -12.64
C PRO A 69 3.95 -13.35 -13.57
N LEU A 70 4.10 -12.14 -13.02
CA LEU A 70 4.84 -11.06 -13.66
C LEU A 70 6.33 -11.43 -13.78
N THR A 71 7.03 -10.81 -14.73
CA THR A 71 8.46 -11.05 -14.97
C THR A 71 9.35 -10.00 -14.30
N GLY A 72 8.76 -8.87 -13.89
CA GLY A 72 9.48 -7.68 -13.44
C GLY A 72 9.94 -6.78 -14.60
N GLN A 73 9.84 -7.22 -15.85
CA GLN A 73 10.17 -6.40 -17.04
C GLN A 73 9.00 -5.56 -17.54
N GLU A 74 7.81 -5.75 -16.98
CA GLU A 74 6.63 -4.97 -17.31
C GLU A 74 6.86 -3.48 -16.99
N ILE A 75 6.27 -2.62 -17.82
CA ILE A 75 6.33 -1.17 -17.63
C ILE A 75 5.08 -0.72 -16.88
N ILE A 76 5.28 -0.17 -15.69
CA ILE A 76 4.24 0.51 -14.92
C ILE A 76 4.25 2.00 -15.27
N THR A 77 3.07 2.57 -15.49
CA THR A 77 2.88 3.98 -15.83
C THR A 77 2.09 4.70 -14.72
N GLY A 78 2.64 5.76 -14.14
CA GLY A 78 1.97 6.52 -13.08
C GLY A 78 2.91 7.39 -12.26
N ASP A 79 2.53 8.63 -11.99
CA ASP A 79 3.31 9.55 -11.15
C ASP A 79 2.99 9.36 -9.65
N TYR A 80 1.80 8.87 -9.34
CA TYR A 80 1.32 8.59 -7.99
C TYR A 80 0.80 7.16 -7.94
N LEU A 81 1.50 6.30 -7.20
CA LEU A 81 1.16 4.90 -7.01
C LEU A 81 1.11 4.59 -5.52
N ILE A 82 0.29 3.62 -5.15
CA ILE A 82 0.34 3.01 -3.82
C ILE A 82 0.50 1.51 -3.96
N PHE A 83 1.39 0.91 -3.17
CA PHE A 83 1.33 -0.50 -2.88
C PHE A 83 0.47 -0.71 -1.64
N ASP A 84 -0.59 -1.50 -1.76
CA ASP A 84 -1.56 -1.79 -0.72
C ASP A 84 -1.55 -3.30 -0.44
N TYR A 85 -1.33 -3.68 0.82
CA TYR A 85 -1.30 -5.07 1.25
C TYR A 85 -2.20 -5.29 2.44
N ILE A 86 -3.09 -6.27 2.32
CA ILE A 86 -4.02 -6.68 3.37
C ILE A 86 -3.61 -8.08 3.84
N GLY A 87 -2.98 -8.15 5.01
CA GLY A 87 -2.32 -9.38 5.47
C GLY A 87 -3.24 -10.52 5.88
N HIS A 88 -4.50 -10.24 6.23
CA HIS A 88 -5.43 -11.28 6.68
C HIS A 88 -6.02 -12.11 5.53
N ASN A 89 -6.13 -11.54 4.32
CA ASN A 89 -6.64 -12.21 3.12
C ASN A 89 -5.58 -12.34 2.00
N GLY A 90 -4.43 -11.68 2.15
CA GLY A 90 -3.29 -11.78 1.23
C GLY A 90 -3.38 -10.85 0.03
N ASP A 91 -4.35 -9.95 -0.01
CA ASP A 91 -4.59 -9.09 -1.16
C ASP A 91 -3.44 -8.11 -1.35
N MET A 92 -2.90 -8.06 -2.57
CA MET A 92 -1.78 -7.18 -2.92
C MET A 92 -2.09 -6.39 -4.18
N PHE A 93 -2.11 -5.07 -4.05
CA PHE A 93 -2.38 -4.17 -5.16
C PHE A 93 -1.26 -3.15 -5.34
N ILE A 94 -0.94 -2.84 -6.60
CA ILE A 94 -0.36 -1.55 -6.97
C ILE A 94 -1.48 -0.74 -7.62
N LYS A 95 -1.95 0.33 -6.96
CA LYS A 95 -3.02 1.20 -7.50
C LYS A 95 -2.43 2.50 -8.02
N GLN A 96 -2.95 2.96 -9.15
CA GLN A 96 -2.58 4.21 -9.81
C GLN A 96 -3.57 5.33 -9.49
N PHE A 97 -3.04 6.53 -9.21
CA PHE A 97 -3.80 7.76 -9.00
C PHE A 97 -3.36 8.86 -9.98
N ASN A 98 -4.25 9.81 -10.24
CA ASN A 98 -4.00 10.92 -11.17
C ASN A 98 -3.31 12.10 -10.49
N SER A 99 -3.43 12.20 -9.17
CA SER A 99 -2.90 13.31 -8.38
C SER A 99 -2.40 12.86 -7.01
N ILE A 100 -1.66 13.75 -6.34
CA ILE A 100 -1.27 13.54 -4.95
C ILE A 100 -2.48 13.55 -4.02
N ASP A 101 -3.48 14.39 -4.29
CA ASP A 101 -4.70 14.51 -3.48
C ASP A 101 -5.50 13.21 -3.48
N GLU A 102 -5.66 12.56 -4.64
CA GLU A 102 -6.33 11.25 -4.75
C GLU A 102 -5.57 10.14 -3.99
N LEU A 103 -4.23 10.18 -4.01
CA LEU A 103 -3.40 9.25 -3.25
C LEU A 103 -3.55 9.48 -1.73
N GLU A 104 -3.60 10.75 -1.30
CA GLU A 104 -3.81 11.12 0.11
C GLU A 104 -5.20 10.71 0.61
N GLU A 105 -6.23 10.85 -0.24
CA GLU A 105 -7.58 10.37 0.04
C GLU A 105 -7.62 8.85 0.21
N GLU A 106 -6.93 8.09 -0.64
CA GLU A 106 -6.84 6.62 -0.48
C GLU A 106 -6.15 6.24 0.85
N ILE A 107 -5.08 6.93 1.22
CA ILE A 107 -4.32 6.62 2.44
C ILE A 107 -5.14 6.91 3.70
N THR A 108 -5.92 7.99 3.69
CA THR A 108 -6.71 8.45 4.85
C THR A 108 -8.15 7.94 4.86
N GLY A 109 -8.62 7.39 3.74
CA GLY A 109 -9.97 6.85 3.60
C GLY A 109 -10.21 5.59 4.43
N SER A 110 -11.45 5.10 4.40
CA SER A 110 -11.89 3.95 5.22
C SER A 110 -11.18 2.64 4.89
N GLY A 111 -10.68 2.47 3.66
CA GLY A 111 -9.83 1.35 3.24
C GLY A 111 -8.33 1.61 3.42
N GLY A 112 -7.97 2.81 3.89
CA GLY A 112 -6.61 3.30 4.01
C GLY A 112 -5.80 2.65 5.13
N ILE A 113 -4.62 3.21 5.42
CA ILE A 113 -3.71 2.67 6.44
C ILE A 113 -4.26 2.82 7.87
N THR A 114 -5.31 3.62 8.09
CA THR A 114 -6.00 3.70 9.39
C THR A 114 -6.92 2.49 9.62
N ASN A 115 -7.27 1.74 8.59
CA ASN A 115 -8.05 0.51 8.69
C ASN A 115 -7.24 -0.59 9.39
N THR A 116 -7.85 -1.30 10.35
CA THR A 116 -7.19 -2.37 11.12
C THR A 116 -6.65 -3.52 10.24
N PHE A 117 -7.29 -3.78 9.09
CA PHE A 117 -6.95 -4.89 8.21
C PHE A 117 -5.80 -4.56 7.23
N THR A 118 -5.65 -3.29 6.84
CA THR A 118 -4.63 -2.85 5.87
C THR A 118 -3.25 -2.96 6.47
N THR A 119 -2.44 -3.94 6.10
CA THR A 119 -1.14 -4.21 6.73
C THR A 119 -0.05 -3.25 6.30
N TYR A 120 0.08 -3.01 4.99
CA TYR A 120 1.02 -2.02 4.46
C TYR A 120 0.31 -1.11 3.45
N GLN A 121 0.63 0.19 3.53
CA GLN A 121 0.46 1.11 2.43
C GLN A 121 1.78 1.83 2.20
N ILE A 122 2.33 1.67 1.00
CA ILE A 122 3.61 2.27 0.60
C ILE A 122 3.32 3.20 -0.56
N ALA A 123 3.40 4.50 -0.31
CA ALA A 123 3.29 5.51 -1.34
C ALA A 123 4.56 5.53 -2.19
N ILE A 124 4.38 5.51 -3.51
CA ILE A 124 5.43 5.62 -4.51
C ILE A 124 5.11 6.85 -5.36
N VAL A 125 5.88 7.91 -5.16
CA VAL A 125 5.70 9.21 -5.81
C VAL A 125 6.86 9.43 -6.76
N MET A 126 6.55 9.67 -8.04
CA MET A 126 7.54 9.84 -9.10
C MET A 126 8.55 8.68 -9.17
N GLY A 127 8.05 7.46 -8.95
CA GLY A 127 8.83 6.22 -9.04
C GLY A 127 9.68 5.87 -7.82
N LYS A 128 9.60 6.68 -6.75
CA LYS A 128 10.33 6.45 -5.51
C LYS A 128 9.37 6.30 -4.34
N VAL A 129 9.69 5.39 -3.43
CA VAL A 129 8.99 5.32 -2.15
C VAL A 129 9.11 6.65 -1.42
N ARG A 130 7.98 7.19 -0.98
CA ARG A 130 7.91 8.39 -0.16
C ARG A 130 7.24 8.05 1.16
N HIS A 131 7.97 8.26 2.25
CA HIS A 131 7.45 7.99 3.59
C HIS A 131 6.56 9.15 4.04
N TYR A 132 5.64 8.83 4.94
CA TYR A 132 4.71 9.79 5.50
C TYR A 132 4.32 9.42 6.93
N ASN A 133 3.94 10.43 7.69
CA ASN A 133 3.24 10.29 8.96
C ASN A 133 1.78 10.74 8.80
N ILE A 134 0.90 10.29 9.69
CA ILE A 134 -0.49 10.74 9.74
C ILE A 134 -0.74 11.38 11.10
N THR A 135 -1.46 12.50 11.10
CA THR A 135 -2.06 13.05 12.32
C THR A 135 -3.58 13.13 12.20
N PHE A 136 -4.27 13.16 13.33
CA PHE A 136 -5.71 13.36 13.40
C PHE A 136 -6.10 14.19 14.62
N THR A 137 -7.27 14.83 14.57
CA THR A 137 -7.86 15.54 15.72
C THR A 137 -8.88 14.64 16.41
N ASN A 138 -8.71 14.45 17.72
CA ASN A 138 -9.70 13.78 18.55
C ASN A 138 -10.92 14.71 18.75
N GLY A 139 -12.12 14.24 18.39
CA GLY A 139 -13.35 15.01 18.55
C GLY A 139 -13.73 15.31 20.01
N ASN A 140 -13.20 14.54 20.98
CA ASN A 140 -13.56 14.67 22.39
C ASN A 140 -12.79 15.78 23.11
N ASP A 141 -11.49 15.94 22.85
CA ASP A 141 -10.64 16.95 23.50
C ASP A 141 -10.10 18.02 22.54
N GLY A 142 -10.30 17.84 21.22
CA GLY A 142 -9.82 18.76 20.18
C GLY A 142 -8.31 18.74 19.97
N GLN A 143 -7.58 17.79 20.55
CA GLN A 143 -6.11 17.69 20.42
C GLN A 143 -5.70 16.89 19.18
N GLU A 144 -4.51 17.21 18.65
CA GLU A 144 -3.93 16.53 17.50
C GLU A 144 -2.98 15.42 17.98
N TYR A 145 -3.16 14.22 17.42
CA TYR A 145 -2.39 13.02 17.74
C TYR A 145 -1.69 12.45 16.50
N ASN A 146 -0.53 11.84 16.70
CA ASN A 146 0.11 11.03 15.65
C ASN A 146 -0.60 9.68 15.58
N PHE A 147 -0.98 9.26 14.37
CA PHE A 147 -1.40 7.90 14.12
C PHE A 147 -0.18 6.99 14.14
N VAL A 148 -0.21 6.00 15.03
CA VAL A 148 0.79 4.93 15.10
C VAL A 148 0.10 3.63 14.79
N LYS A 149 0.54 2.98 13.71
CA LYS A 149 0.05 1.66 13.35
C LYS A 149 0.86 0.61 14.09
N ASP A 150 0.36 0.14 15.23
CA ASP A 150 0.99 -0.98 15.93
C ASP A 150 -0.01 -1.95 16.57
N VAL A 151 0.24 -3.22 16.27
CA VAL A 151 0.12 -4.45 17.09
C VAL A 151 -0.67 -4.26 18.39
N HIS A 152 -1.99 -4.36 18.31
CA HIS A 152 -2.91 -4.59 19.43
C HIS A 152 -3.05 -3.55 20.56
N ASP A 153 -2.05 -2.77 21.02
CA ASP A 153 -2.18 -2.10 22.34
C ASP A 153 -1.28 -0.84 22.54
N ALA A 154 -1.40 0.21 21.71
CA ALA A 154 -0.61 1.44 21.95
C ALA A 154 -1.37 2.77 21.76
N LEU A 155 -2.56 2.87 22.33
CA LEU A 155 -3.01 4.10 23.00
C LEU A 155 -3.63 3.68 24.33
N PRO A 156 -3.43 4.43 25.44
CA PRO A 156 -4.17 4.16 26.66
C PRO A 156 -5.66 4.30 26.36
N GLU A 157 -6.38 3.18 26.35
CA GLU A 157 -7.84 3.10 26.27
C GLU A 157 -8.49 3.84 25.07
N TYR A 158 -7.92 3.78 23.85
CA TYR A 158 -8.60 4.35 22.68
C TYR A 158 -9.61 3.36 22.09
N ASN A 159 -10.88 3.53 22.45
CA ASN A 159 -11.99 2.73 21.92
C ASN A 159 -12.41 3.25 20.52
N TYR A 160 -11.87 2.64 19.47
CA TYR A 160 -12.18 2.96 18.07
C TYR A 160 -13.68 2.88 17.71
N GLU A 161 -14.50 2.19 18.52
CA GLU A 161 -15.91 1.96 18.22
C GLU A 161 -16.82 3.18 18.52
N GLU A 162 -16.35 4.19 19.26
CA GLU A 162 -17.23 5.27 19.77
C GLU A 162 -16.76 6.72 19.51
N GLU A 163 -15.57 6.96 18.95
CA GLU A 163 -15.02 8.33 18.83
C GLU A 163 -14.96 8.90 17.41
N ILE A 164 -15.27 10.19 17.29
CA ILE A 164 -15.27 10.94 16.03
C ILE A 164 -13.84 11.41 15.73
N ILE A 165 -13.12 10.67 14.89
CA ILE A 165 -11.85 11.14 14.30
C ILE A 165 -12.18 12.20 13.24
N THR A 166 -11.55 13.38 13.34
CA THR A 166 -11.68 14.46 12.34
C THR A 166 -10.33 15.00 11.92
N ASN A 167 -10.28 15.71 10.79
CA ASN A 167 -9.08 16.40 10.29
C ASN A 167 -7.85 15.49 10.17
N VAL A 168 -8.01 14.31 9.57
CA VAL A 168 -6.88 13.43 9.24
C VAL A 168 -5.98 14.13 8.22
N LYS A 169 -4.67 14.16 8.48
CA LYS A 169 -3.66 14.83 7.64
C LYS A 169 -2.47 13.92 7.40
N ILE A 170 -1.92 14.01 6.19
CA ILE A 170 -0.67 13.35 5.81
C ILE A 170 0.48 14.35 5.89
N HIS A 171 1.59 13.91 6.46
CA HIS A 171 2.85 14.66 6.53
C HIS A 171 3.91 13.87 5.80
N TRP A 172 4.20 14.26 4.57
CA TRP A 172 5.27 13.67 3.78
C TRP A 172 6.63 13.92 4.44
N LEU A 173 7.44 12.87 4.55
CA LEU A 173 8.80 12.95 5.07
C LEU A 173 9.78 13.25 3.93
N ASP A 174 10.81 14.02 4.26
CA ASP A 174 11.91 14.39 3.34
C ASP A 174 12.96 13.28 3.20
#